data_AF-U6R9Y0-F1
#
_entry.id   AF-U6R9Y0-F1
#
_cell.length_a   1.000
_cell.length_b   1.000
_cell.length_c   1.000
_cell.angle_alpha   90.00
_cell.angle_beta   90.00
_cell.angle_gamma   90.00
#
_symmetry.space_group_name_H-M   'P 1'
#
loop_
_entity.id
_entity.type
_entity.pdbx_description
1 polymer ?
#
loop_
_entity_poly.entity_id
_entity_poly.type
_entity_poly.pdbx_seq_one_letter_code
_entity_poly.pdbx_strand_id
1 'polypeptide(L)'
;MKRLNFVFCGVLLLFSGVLSSSAFAQKIKVACIGNSITEGVGASSGSTNYPSILQHDLGTANYEVKNFGASGRTLMKNGKEFDNTASSYWDHERYQNALKYNPDIVVIKLGTNDAKHINWDNIKNEYVGDYIALVNSFKALSSQPKIYICYPLPLFGPNNWINDDKVMTEDMMPMIDQVAKETGVTIIDCHSPFEGKAYLTGDKIHPNDKGYVLLANIIARSIAPEADIPALPEDLFLQIAEYDKSDSGIVTETSVSGIDTTPLWDNNAKTVLETPFPDQQECWFSVEMPRPVGLKAYAITSGKDASKAPMSWKLEGRTKTSTIWRAVDKQVGITFGANETKIFDEKVSFSAYDYFRLSVTAVNGSNSLAIAELQLFGCDKPLCSSLMDKTNGGMLSAQFNTLPHEGYGNLGDGNISTKFCTDVPTGNSIWIQYDLPEAVKIGGYSLISANDSPDRDPSEWTLYGSADGKKWDKLDARKNQLFLGRYTMLEYPVLSGQAYKSFKLNVTGKTGLFQLAEWQLFKASDGVGIENTIVSDFTIRTGNSHLLIESHATVTGYYELYSISGQCITKGKVETGATASIDLLPETYLVTLTTGGQKEIRKVIVGY
;
A
#
# COMPACT_ATOMS: atom_id res chain seq x y z
N MET A 1 -50.47 85.55 26.11
CA MET A 1 -50.63 84.27 26.84
C MET A 1 -49.78 83.21 26.16
N LYS A 2 -49.12 82.32 26.93
CA LYS A 2 -48.20 81.29 26.41
C LYS A 2 -48.96 80.13 25.75
N ARG A 3 -48.55 79.69 24.55
CA ARG A 3 -48.58 78.27 24.14
C ARG A 3 -47.39 77.97 23.22
N LEU A 4 -46.67 76.90 23.55
CA LEU A 4 -45.66 76.26 22.70
C LEU A 4 -46.32 75.70 21.43
N ASN A 5 -45.58 75.68 20.32
CA ASN A 5 -45.73 74.67 19.27
C ASN A 5 -44.36 74.40 18.65
N PHE A 6 -44.02 73.12 18.50
CA PHE A 6 -42.70 72.66 18.05
C PHE A 6 -42.49 72.89 16.55
N VAL A 7 -41.27 73.25 16.17
CA VAL A 7 -40.81 73.20 14.77
C VAL A 7 -40.50 71.75 14.41
N PHE A 8 -41.11 71.24 13.35
CA PHE A 8 -40.89 69.88 12.86
C PHE A 8 -39.83 69.89 11.75
N CYS A 9 -38.60 69.46 12.07
CA CYS A 9 -37.55 69.28 11.05
C CYS A 9 -37.81 68.00 10.25
N GLY A 10 -38.27 68.15 9.00
CA GLY A 10 -38.37 67.03 8.07
C GLY A 10 -37.00 66.61 7.55
N VAL A 11 -36.50 65.46 8.01
CA VAL A 11 -35.29 64.83 7.45
C VAL A 11 -35.67 64.03 6.21
N LEU A 12 -35.12 64.38 5.05
CA LEU A 12 -35.18 63.54 3.85
C LEU A 12 -34.24 62.34 4.01
N LEU A 13 -34.81 61.16 4.24
CA LEU A 13 -34.09 59.89 4.17
C LEU A 13 -33.94 59.45 2.71
N LEU A 14 -32.79 59.74 2.11
CA LEU A 14 -32.36 59.12 0.86
C LEU A 14 -31.90 57.68 1.15
N PHE A 15 -32.76 56.71 0.87
CA PHE A 15 -32.41 55.28 0.90
C PHE A 15 -31.51 54.94 -0.30
N SER A 16 -30.20 55.11 -0.14
CA SER A 16 -29.21 54.51 -1.05
C SER A 16 -29.10 53.02 -0.77
N GLY A 17 -29.85 52.20 -1.50
CA GLY A 17 -29.75 50.75 -1.43
C GLY A 17 -28.37 50.30 -1.92
N VAL A 18 -27.50 49.90 -0.99
CA VAL A 18 -26.23 49.25 -1.33
C VAL A 18 -26.55 47.84 -1.81
N LEU A 19 -26.67 47.68 -3.13
CA LEU A 19 -26.60 46.37 -3.77
C LEU A 19 -25.16 45.86 -3.66
N SER A 20 -24.87 45.19 -2.55
CA SER A 20 -23.65 44.40 -2.40
C SER A 20 -23.72 43.20 -3.34
N SER A 21 -23.32 43.39 -4.60
CA SER A 21 -23.05 42.30 -5.52
C SER A 21 -21.89 41.48 -4.95
N SER A 22 -22.18 40.25 -4.51
CA SER A 22 -21.15 39.28 -4.16
C SER A 22 -20.26 39.04 -5.37
N ALA A 23 -19.09 39.68 -5.40
CA ALA A 23 -18.08 39.38 -6.40
C ALA A 23 -17.62 37.94 -6.14
N PHE A 24 -18.08 37.00 -6.98
CA PHE A 24 -17.53 35.65 -6.98
C PHE A 24 -16.04 35.77 -7.28
N ALA A 25 -15.20 35.37 -6.33
CA ALA A 25 -13.76 35.36 -6.52
C ALA A 25 -13.43 34.50 -7.76
N GLN A 26 -12.61 35.04 -8.66
CA GLN A 26 -12.13 34.29 -9.80
C GLN A 26 -11.26 33.13 -9.30
N LYS A 27 -11.58 31.90 -9.73
CA LYS A 27 -10.80 30.72 -9.36
C LYS A 27 -9.40 30.78 -9.93
N ILE A 28 -8.43 30.30 -9.16
CA ILE A 28 -7.04 30.10 -9.57
C ILE A 28 -7.02 28.90 -10.52
N LYS A 29 -6.63 29.14 -11.77
CA LYS A 29 -6.56 28.13 -12.81
C LYS A 29 -5.23 27.39 -12.78
N VAL A 30 -5.27 26.08 -12.63
CA VAL A 30 -4.09 25.20 -12.68
C VAL A 30 -4.09 24.40 -13.98
N ALA A 31 -3.02 24.48 -14.77
CA ALA A 31 -2.81 23.65 -15.94
C ALA A 31 -1.79 22.55 -15.65
N CYS A 32 -2.21 21.29 -15.66
CA CYS A 32 -1.33 20.13 -15.58
C CYS A 32 -0.94 19.70 -16.99
N ILE A 33 0.32 19.90 -17.36
CA ILE A 33 0.88 19.63 -18.69
C ILE A 33 1.80 18.43 -18.60
N GLY A 34 1.64 17.45 -19.49
CA GLY A 34 2.51 16.29 -19.46
C GLY A 34 2.19 15.22 -20.48
N ASN A 35 2.83 14.08 -20.30
CA ASN A 35 2.66 12.90 -21.14
C ASN A 35 1.57 11.96 -20.58
N SER A 36 1.68 10.66 -20.82
CA SER A 36 0.81 9.60 -20.31
C SER A 36 0.64 9.60 -18.78
N ILE A 37 1.69 9.97 -18.03
CA ILE A 37 1.61 10.11 -16.55
C ILE A 37 0.68 11.27 -16.14
N THR A 38 0.55 12.30 -16.97
CA THR A 38 -0.39 13.39 -16.70
C THR A 38 -1.78 13.09 -17.26
N GLU A 39 -1.86 12.42 -18.41
CA GLU A 39 -3.14 11.96 -18.97
C GLU A 39 -3.86 10.99 -18.01
N GLY A 40 -3.09 10.14 -17.31
CA GLY A 40 -3.59 9.23 -16.28
C GLY A 40 -3.44 7.75 -16.61
N VAL A 41 -2.52 7.36 -17.49
CA VAL A 41 -2.23 5.94 -17.76
C VAL A 41 -1.83 5.24 -16.47
N GLY A 42 -2.40 4.06 -16.19
CA GLY A 42 -2.20 3.34 -14.92
C GLY A 42 -3.21 3.68 -13.82
N ALA A 43 -4.00 4.75 -13.97
CA ALA A 43 -5.14 5.03 -13.09
C ALA A 43 -6.31 4.11 -13.44
N SER A 44 -7.03 3.59 -12.44
CA SER A 44 -8.23 2.77 -12.64
C SER A 44 -9.41 3.57 -13.22
N SER A 45 -9.39 4.90 -13.10
CA SER A 45 -10.48 5.78 -13.51
C SER A 45 -10.00 7.17 -13.91
N GLY A 46 -10.84 7.91 -14.65
CA GLY A 46 -10.61 9.33 -14.93
C GLY A 46 -10.60 10.24 -13.69
N SER A 47 -11.05 9.73 -12.54
CA SER A 47 -11.00 10.41 -11.23
C SER A 47 -9.73 10.15 -10.42
N THR A 48 -8.96 9.09 -10.72
CA THR A 48 -7.79 8.66 -9.92
C THR A 48 -6.43 9.01 -10.54
N ASN A 49 -6.40 9.81 -11.62
CA ASN A 49 -5.17 10.46 -12.09
C ASN A 49 -4.82 11.69 -11.23
N TYR A 50 -3.54 12.07 -11.18
CA TYR A 50 -3.11 13.16 -10.30
C TYR A 50 -3.81 14.50 -10.57
N PRO A 51 -4.14 14.94 -11.81
CA PRO A 51 -4.85 16.20 -12.01
C PRO A 51 -6.28 16.21 -11.42
N SER A 52 -6.97 15.07 -11.45
CA SER A 52 -8.30 14.92 -10.83
C SER A 52 -8.23 14.89 -9.30
N ILE A 53 -7.24 14.17 -8.74
CA ILE A 53 -6.99 14.18 -7.28
C ILE A 53 -6.58 15.59 -6.82
N LEU A 54 -5.72 16.28 -7.59
CA LEU A 54 -5.33 17.67 -7.33
C LEU A 54 -6.52 18.65 -7.35
N GLN A 55 -7.52 18.44 -8.23
CA GLN A 55 -8.77 19.23 -8.18
C GLN A 55 -9.58 18.97 -6.91
N HIS A 56 -9.63 17.72 -6.45
CA HIS A 56 -10.30 17.36 -5.21
C HIS A 56 -9.60 18.01 -4.01
N ASP A 57 -8.29 17.81 -3.87
CA ASP A 57 -7.48 18.21 -2.72
C ASP A 57 -7.33 19.74 -2.59
N LEU A 58 -7.28 20.46 -3.71
CA LEU A 58 -7.29 21.94 -3.70
C LEU A 58 -8.69 22.54 -3.44
N GLY A 59 -9.74 21.74 -3.62
CA GLY A 59 -11.12 22.17 -3.51
C GLY A 59 -11.63 23.03 -4.68
N THR A 60 -12.89 22.84 -5.03
CA THR A 60 -13.52 23.54 -6.17
C THR A 60 -13.93 24.98 -5.87
N ALA A 61 -13.82 25.45 -4.63
CA ALA A 61 -14.15 26.82 -4.24
C ALA A 61 -13.13 27.82 -4.82
N ASN A 62 -11.84 27.53 -4.65
CA ASN A 62 -10.74 28.44 -4.99
C ASN A 62 -9.99 28.07 -6.27
N TYR A 63 -10.02 26.80 -6.69
CA TYR A 63 -9.19 26.30 -7.80
C TYR A 63 -10.00 25.64 -8.93
N GLU A 64 -9.51 25.79 -10.16
CA GLU A 64 -9.95 25.08 -11.36
C GLU A 64 -8.74 24.39 -12.01
N VAL A 65 -8.62 23.08 -11.82
CA VAL A 65 -7.51 22.27 -12.36
C VAL A 65 -7.94 21.63 -13.68
N LYS A 66 -7.06 21.67 -14.69
CA LYS A 66 -7.29 21.00 -15.98
C LYS A 66 -6.13 20.13 -16.41
N ASN A 67 -6.50 18.93 -16.86
CA ASN A 67 -5.59 17.93 -17.41
C ASN A 67 -5.34 18.22 -18.90
N PHE A 68 -4.11 18.63 -19.21
CA PHE A 68 -3.57 18.76 -20.56
C PHE A 68 -2.54 17.68 -20.88
N GLY A 69 -2.55 16.56 -20.15
CA GLY A 69 -1.79 15.37 -20.49
C GLY A 69 -2.10 14.86 -21.90
N ALA A 70 -1.09 14.28 -22.54
CA ALA A 70 -1.20 13.61 -23.83
C ALA A 70 -0.28 12.39 -23.88
N SER A 71 -0.84 11.18 -23.98
CA SER A 71 -0.05 9.94 -24.03
C SER A 71 0.91 9.89 -25.21
N GLY A 72 2.08 9.26 -24.99
CA GLY A 72 3.12 9.11 -26.02
C GLY A 72 3.72 10.43 -26.52
N ARG A 73 3.71 11.50 -25.70
CA ARG A 73 4.30 12.79 -26.09
C ARG A 73 5.65 13.09 -25.45
N THR A 74 6.55 13.66 -26.26
CA THR A 74 7.88 14.18 -25.90
C THR A 74 7.83 15.69 -25.68
N LEU A 75 8.75 16.20 -24.88
CA LEU A 75 9.02 17.63 -24.73
C LEU A 75 9.73 18.20 -25.96
N MET A 76 10.69 17.46 -26.51
CA MET A 76 11.51 17.90 -27.64
C MET A 76 10.66 18.03 -28.92
N LYS A 77 10.96 19.04 -29.74
CA LYS A 77 10.26 19.31 -31.01
C LYS A 77 10.49 18.19 -32.03
N ASN A 78 11.69 17.61 -32.06
CA ASN A 78 12.05 16.52 -32.97
C ASN A 78 11.91 15.11 -32.34
N GLY A 79 11.26 15.01 -31.18
CA GLY A 79 11.06 13.74 -30.48
C GLY A 79 10.18 12.76 -31.27
N LYS A 80 10.44 11.46 -31.06
CA LYS A 80 9.80 10.35 -31.79
C LYS A 80 9.22 9.28 -30.87
N GLU A 81 8.32 8.47 -31.42
CA GLU A 81 7.90 7.18 -30.84
C GLU A 81 8.71 6.01 -31.42
N PHE A 82 8.51 4.80 -30.90
CA PHE A 82 9.25 3.58 -31.29
C PHE A 82 9.09 3.19 -32.76
N ASP A 83 7.98 3.56 -33.40
CA ASP A 83 7.73 3.40 -34.83
C ASP A 83 8.36 4.52 -35.68
N ASN A 84 9.19 5.37 -35.07
CA ASN A 84 9.87 6.52 -35.65
C ASN A 84 8.89 7.62 -36.15
N THR A 85 7.62 7.60 -35.74
CA THR A 85 6.67 8.72 -35.95
C THR A 85 6.97 9.89 -35.01
N ALA A 86 6.54 11.10 -35.40
CA ALA A 86 6.75 12.31 -34.60
C ALA A 86 5.86 12.30 -33.35
N SER A 87 6.48 12.52 -32.18
CA SER A 87 5.83 12.42 -30.87
C SER A 87 5.76 13.75 -30.11
N SER A 88 6.13 14.87 -30.73
CA SER A 88 6.22 16.14 -30.01
C SER A 88 4.89 16.61 -29.40
N TYR A 89 4.95 17.12 -28.17
CA TYR A 89 3.82 17.77 -27.51
C TYR A 89 3.45 19.13 -28.14
N TRP A 90 4.40 19.78 -28.82
CA TRP A 90 4.25 21.11 -29.44
C TRP A 90 3.17 21.15 -30.53
N ASP A 91 3.04 20.08 -31.30
CA ASP A 91 2.06 19.94 -32.38
C ASP A 91 0.70 19.41 -31.89
N HIS A 92 0.59 19.09 -30.60
CA HIS A 92 -0.60 18.48 -30.02
C HIS A 92 -1.65 19.53 -29.60
N GLU A 93 -2.94 19.23 -29.81
CA GLU A 93 -4.03 20.14 -29.45
C GLU A 93 -4.06 20.51 -27.95
N ARG A 94 -3.54 19.62 -27.08
CA ARG A 94 -3.47 19.83 -25.63
C ARG A 94 -2.55 21.02 -25.26
N TYR A 95 -1.45 21.22 -25.98
CA TYR A 95 -0.59 22.40 -25.81
C TYR A 95 -1.33 23.69 -26.17
N GLN A 96 -1.98 23.72 -27.34
CA GLN A 96 -2.76 24.86 -27.81
C GLN A 96 -3.92 25.19 -26.86
N ASN A 97 -4.56 24.18 -26.30
CA ASN A 97 -5.65 24.35 -25.33
C ASN A 97 -5.15 24.79 -23.94
N ALA A 98 -3.95 24.36 -23.52
CA ALA A 98 -3.31 24.84 -22.29
C ALA A 98 -2.94 26.34 -22.37
N LEU A 99 -2.42 26.80 -23.51
CA LEU A 99 -2.17 28.23 -23.76
C LEU A 99 -3.48 29.04 -23.73
N LYS A 100 -4.51 28.59 -24.47
CA LYS A 100 -5.84 29.24 -24.51
C LYS A 100 -6.54 29.28 -23.16
N TYR A 101 -6.25 28.35 -22.26
CA TYR A 101 -6.84 28.33 -20.92
C TYR A 101 -6.42 29.54 -20.07
N ASN A 102 -5.25 30.14 -20.40
CA ASN A 102 -4.64 31.28 -19.73
C ASN A 102 -4.59 31.06 -18.19
N PRO A 103 -3.88 30.01 -17.73
CA PRO A 103 -3.85 29.59 -16.34
C PRO A 103 -3.04 30.55 -15.45
N ASP A 104 -3.29 30.51 -14.15
CA ASP A 104 -2.56 31.25 -13.12
C ASP A 104 -1.40 30.40 -12.53
N ILE A 105 -1.50 29.07 -12.63
CA ILE A 105 -0.46 28.12 -12.25
C ILE A 105 -0.27 27.09 -13.39
N VAL A 106 0.98 26.79 -13.73
CA VAL A 106 1.34 25.75 -14.71
C VAL A 106 2.26 24.73 -14.04
N VAL A 107 1.95 23.44 -14.20
CA VAL A 107 2.78 22.32 -13.76
C VAL A 107 3.18 21.50 -14.98
N ILE A 108 4.47 21.43 -15.29
CA ILE A 108 4.99 20.71 -16.46
C ILE A 108 5.69 19.42 -16.01
N LYS A 109 5.10 18.26 -16.37
CA LYS A 109 5.66 16.92 -16.19
C LYS A 109 5.80 16.22 -17.54
N LEU A 110 6.72 16.74 -18.35
CA LEU A 110 7.22 16.14 -19.60
C LEU A 110 8.69 15.73 -19.43
N GLY A 111 9.18 14.83 -20.28
CA GLY A 111 10.55 14.29 -20.21
C GLY A 111 10.63 12.75 -20.31
N THR A 112 9.67 12.01 -19.73
CA THR A 112 9.79 10.54 -19.65
C THR A 112 9.88 9.85 -21.01
N ASN A 113 9.16 10.33 -22.04
CA ASN A 113 9.27 9.78 -23.40
C ASN A 113 10.52 10.29 -24.15
N ASP A 114 11.07 11.43 -23.74
CA ASP A 114 12.29 12.00 -24.28
C ASP A 114 13.48 11.09 -23.94
N ALA A 115 13.48 10.48 -22.75
CA ALA A 115 14.50 9.52 -22.33
C ALA A 115 14.56 8.21 -23.15
N LYS A 116 13.57 7.91 -24.01
CA LYS A 116 13.61 6.73 -24.89
C LYS A 116 14.89 6.73 -25.71
N HIS A 117 15.58 5.59 -25.81
CA HIS A 117 16.83 5.46 -26.58
C HIS A 117 16.82 6.14 -27.97
N ILE A 118 15.75 5.97 -28.76
CA ILE A 118 15.59 6.60 -30.08
C ILE A 118 15.73 8.14 -30.05
N ASN A 119 15.38 8.76 -28.93
CA ASN A 119 15.44 10.20 -28.69
C ASN A 119 16.72 10.56 -27.93
N TRP A 120 16.94 9.98 -26.75
CA TRP A 120 18.01 10.41 -25.84
C TRP A 120 19.42 10.19 -26.40
N ASP A 121 19.64 9.09 -27.12
CA ASP A 121 20.95 8.76 -27.69
C ASP A 121 21.28 9.61 -28.93
N ASN A 122 20.29 10.28 -29.53
CA ASN A 122 20.43 11.00 -30.80
C ASN A 122 20.25 12.52 -30.70
N ILE A 123 19.33 13.01 -29.85
CA ILE A 123 18.89 14.42 -29.83
C ILE A 123 18.80 15.05 -28.43
N LYS A 124 19.29 14.41 -27.35
CA LYS A 124 19.18 14.97 -25.97
C LYS A 124 19.70 16.41 -25.80
N ASN A 125 20.62 16.85 -26.65
CA ASN A 125 21.14 18.21 -26.66
C ASN A 125 20.07 19.28 -26.99
N GLU A 126 18.94 18.90 -27.58
CA GLU A 126 17.80 19.80 -27.84
C GLU A 126 16.94 20.04 -26.57
N TYR A 127 16.99 19.11 -25.59
CA TYR A 127 16.07 19.06 -24.46
C TYR A 127 16.01 20.37 -23.64
N VAL A 128 17.16 20.91 -23.24
CA VAL A 128 17.23 22.15 -22.45
C VAL A 128 16.65 23.35 -23.22
N GLY A 129 17.05 23.51 -24.49
CA GLY A 129 16.60 24.63 -25.33
C GLY A 129 15.10 24.59 -25.60
N ASP A 130 14.55 23.41 -25.86
CA ASP A 130 13.13 23.22 -26.03
C ASP A 130 12.35 23.39 -24.72
N TYR A 131 12.87 22.98 -23.57
CA TYR A 131 12.19 23.14 -22.29
C TYR A 131 12.12 24.63 -21.91
N ILE A 132 13.21 25.37 -22.10
CA ILE A 132 13.25 26.83 -21.92
C ILE A 132 12.22 27.50 -22.85
N ALA A 133 12.14 27.08 -24.12
CA ALA A 133 11.15 27.60 -25.05
C ALA A 133 9.70 27.29 -24.61
N LEU A 134 9.43 26.09 -24.10
CA LEU A 134 8.11 25.68 -23.59
C LEU A 134 7.72 26.53 -22.38
N VAL A 135 8.60 26.67 -21.40
CA VAL A 135 8.40 27.54 -20.22
C VAL A 135 8.11 28.98 -20.65
N ASN A 136 8.89 29.53 -21.57
CA ASN A 136 8.74 30.91 -22.03
C ASN A 136 7.41 31.15 -22.78
N SER A 137 6.84 30.13 -23.44
CA SER A 137 5.52 30.25 -24.06
C SER A 137 4.40 30.49 -23.03
N PHE A 138 4.48 29.83 -21.86
CA PHE A 138 3.54 30.05 -20.76
C PHE A 138 3.77 31.37 -20.04
N LYS A 139 5.02 31.83 -19.93
CA LYS A 139 5.33 33.17 -19.38
C LYS A 139 4.79 34.32 -20.22
N ALA A 140 4.65 34.12 -21.53
CA ALA A 140 4.10 35.13 -22.44
C ALA A 140 2.57 35.29 -22.32
N LEU A 141 1.89 34.44 -21.52
CA LEU A 141 0.46 34.54 -21.28
C LEU A 141 0.09 35.75 -20.41
N SER A 142 -1.10 36.31 -20.64
CA SER A 142 -1.55 37.52 -19.96
C SER A 142 -1.83 37.34 -18.47
N SER A 143 -2.06 36.09 -18.03
CA SER A 143 -2.17 35.72 -16.61
C SER A 143 -0.84 35.72 -15.85
N GLN A 144 0.31 35.74 -16.56
CA GLN A 144 1.66 35.64 -15.97
C GLN A 144 1.77 34.49 -14.95
N PRO A 145 1.55 33.23 -15.37
CA PRO A 145 1.42 32.10 -14.45
C PRO A 145 2.66 31.87 -13.57
N LYS A 146 2.43 31.38 -12.36
CA LYS A 146 3.49 30.72 -11.59
C LYS A 146 3.76 29.34 -12.20
N ILE A 147 4.95 29.17 -12.77
CA ILE A 147 5.33 27.95 -13.49
C ILE A 147 6.18 27.06 -12.59
N TYR A 148 5.84 25.77 -12.63
CA TYR A 148 6.54 24.69 -11.97
C TYR A 148 6.96 23.65 -13.01
N ILE A 149 8.18 23.13 -12.91
CA ILE A 149 8.67 22.01 -13.71
C ILE A 149 8.97 20.82 -12.79
N CYS A 150 8.61 19.61 -13.20
CA CYS A 150 8.77 18.43 -12.38
C CYS A 150 9.98 17.61 -12.81
N TYR A 151 10.70 17.04 -11.84
CA TYR A 151 11.58 15.91 -12.13
C TYR A 151 10.77 14.69 -12.66
N PRO A 152 11.40 13.83 -13.49
CA PRO A 152 10.80 12.56 -13.90
C PRO A 152 10.54 11.65 -12.69
N LEU A 153 9.60 10.70 -12.81
CA LEU A 153 9.52 9.60 -11.82
C LEU A 153 10.67 8.62 -12.07
N PRO A 154 11.07 7.80 -11.07
CA PRO A 154 12.04 6.74 -11.30
C PRO A 154 11.55 5.71 -12.32
N LEU A 155 12.47 5.19 -13.12
CA LEU A 155 12.27 4.03 -13.98
C LEU A 155 12.65 2.76 -13.22
N PHE A 156 11.67 1.93 -12.86
CA PHE A 156 11.94 0.77 -12.03
C PHE A 156 12.41 -0.44 -12.84
N GLY A 157 13.31 -1.24 -12.23
CA GLY A 157 13.76 -2.54 -12.73
C GLY A 157 14.73 -2.51 -13.93
N PRO A 158 15.48 -3.60 -14.16
CA PRO A 158 16.39 -3.70 -15.30
C PRO A 158 15.62 -3.83 -16.62
N ASN A 159 16.22 -3.34 -17.71
CA ASN A 159 15.66 -3.36 -19.08
C ASN A 159 14.29 -2.65 -19.19
N ASN A 160 14.11 -1.55 -18.44
CA ASN A 160 12.94 -0.70 -18.61
C ASN A 160 12.88 -0.16 -20.05
N TRP A 161 11.71 -0.22 -20.68
CA TRP A 161 11.56 0.04 -22.12
C TRP A 161 11.68 1.52 -22.52
N ILE A 162 11.79 2.43 -21.54
CA ILE A 162 12.23 3.81 -21.76
C ILE A 162 13.77 3.86 -21.81
N ASN A 163 14.43 3.64 -20.66
CA ASN A 163 15.89 3.67 -20.48
C ASN A 163 16.26 3.12 -19.09
N ASP A 164 17.55 3.11 -18.74
CA ASP A 164 18.00 2.98 -17.34
C ASP A 164 17.66 4.25 -16.54
N ASP A 165 17.33 4.11 -15.24
CA ASP A 165 17.00 5.25 -14.37
C ASP A 165 18.13 6.27 -14.19
N LYS A 166 19.39 5.85 -14.38
CA LYS A 166 20.55 6.76 -14.43
C LYS A 166 20.39 7.89 -15.46
N VAL A 167 19.60 7.68 -16.52
CA VAL A 167 19.28 8.74 -17.50
C VAL A 167 18.37 9.82 -16.89
N MET A 168 17.51 9.44 -15.95
CA MET A 168 16.70 10.40 -15.19
C MET A 168 17.57 11.18 -14.21
N THR A 169 18.40 10.51 -13.42
CA THR A 169 19.16 11.10 -12.31
C THR A 169 20.46 11.80 -12.71
N GLU A 170 21.28 11.20 -13.58
CA GLU A 170 22.61 11.72 -13.95
C GLU A 170 22.58 12.68 -15.15
N ASP A 171 21.59 12.54 -16.04
CA ASP A 171 21.45 13.31 -17.28
C ASP A 171 20.29 14.32 -17.18
N MET A 172 19.04 13.85 -16.99
CA MET A 172 17.85 14.69 -17.14
C MET A 172 17.64 15.68 -15.98
N MET A 173 17.84 15.28 -14.73
CA MET A 173 17.67 16.20 -13.59
C MET A 173 18.65 17.40 -13.64
N PRO A 174 19.96 17.22 -13.88
CA PRO A 174 20.88 18.35 -14.10
C PRO A 174 20.48 19.26 -15.28
N MET A 175 19.87 18.71 -16.33
CA MET A 175 19.30 19.52 -17.42
C MET A 175 18.06 20.30 -16.97
N ILE A 176 17.19 19.72 -16.14
CA ILE A 176 16.04 20.41 -15.54
C ILE A 176 16.51 21.52 -14.57
N ASP A 177 17.59 21.30 -13.81
CA ASP A 177 18.23 22.32 -12.97
C ASP A 177 18.72 23.51 -13.81
N GLN A 178 19.33 23.24 -14.97
CA GLN A 178 19.72 24.29 -15.91
C GLN A 178 18.49 25.08 -16.41
N VAL A 179 17.41 24.40 -16.81
CA VAL A 179 16.17 25.05 -17.26
C VAL A 179 15.57 25.91 -16.15
N ALA A 180 15.51 25.41 -14.92
CA ALA A 180 15.02 26.15 -13.75
C ALA A 180 15.88 27.37 -13.45
N LYS A 181 17.21 27.24 -13.54
CA LYS A 181 18.16 28.34 -13.33
C LYS A 181 18.07 29.42 -14.40
N GLU A 182 17.98 29.04 -15.66
CA GLU A 182 17.92 29.99 -16.79
C GLU A 182 16.56 30.70 -16.90
N THR A 183 15.47 30.03 -16.49
CA THR A 183 14.13 30.62 -16.52
C THR A 183 13.69 31.18 -15.16
N GLY A 184 14.28 30.80 -14.04
CA GLY A 184 13.81 31.19 -12.70
C GLY A 184 12.45 30.60 -12.31
N VAL A 185 12.07 29.45 -12.87
CA VAL A 185 10.88 28.69 -12.45
C VAL A 185 11.21 27.75 -11.28
N THR A 186 10.19 27.27 -10.57
CA THR A 186 10.37 26.37 -9.42
C THR A 186 10.38 24.90 -9.87
N ILE A 187 11.32 24.11 -9.35
CA ILE A 187 11.31 22.65 -9.52
C ILE A 187 10.39 22.03 -8.45
N ILE A 188 9.59 21.05 -8.87
CA ILE A 188 8.94 20.09 -7.96
C ILE A 188 9.70 18.78 -8.07
N ASP A 189 10.32 18.35 -6.97
CA ASP A 189 10.89 17.02 -6.86
C ASP A 189 9.76 15.98 -6.75
N CYS A 190 9.51 15.31 -7.87
CA CYS A 190 8.61 14.17 -7.96
C CYS A 190 9.38 12.84 -8.00
N HIS A 191 10.72 12.85 -7.93
CA HIS A 191 11.55 11.67 -8.12
C HIS A 191 11.88 11.00 -6.79
N SER A 192 12.58 11.69 -5.89
CA SER A 192 13.06 11.08 -4.64
C SER A 192 11.94 10.62 -3.71
N PRO A 193 10.75 11.26 -3.66
CA PRO A 193 9.59 10.68 -2.98
C PRO A 193 9.16 9.30 -3.52
N PHE A 194 9.43 8.99 -4.78
CA PHE A 194 9.11 7.71 -5.43
C PHE A 194 10.26 6.69 -5.39
N GLU A 195 11.49 7.06 -5.01
CA GLU A 195 12.59 6.10 -4.86
C GLU A 195 12.18 4.91 -3.97
N GLY A 196 12.55 3.70 -4.40
CA GLY A 196 12.16 2.41 -3.81
C GLY A 196 10.73 1.94 -4.11
N LYS A 197 9.84 2.84 -4.56
CA LYS A 197 8.39 2.60 -4.57
C LYS A 197 7.88 2.08 -5.91
N ALA A 198 8.54 1.05 -6.44
CA ALA A 198 8.12 0.37 -7.67
C ALA A 198 6.66 -0.14 -7.59
N TYR A 199 6.21 -0.53 -6.39
CA TYR A 199 4.84 -0.96 -6.08
C TYR A 199 3.78 0.15 -6.23
N LEU A 200 4.17 1.42 -6.34
CA LEU A 200 3.28 2.54 -6.68
C LEU A 200 3.10 2.70 -8.20
N THR A 201 3.65 1.80 -9.02
CA THR A 201 3.48 1.78 -10.48
C THR A 201 2.78 0.52 -10.96
N GLY A 202 2.11 0.58 -12.12
CA GLY A 202 1.52 -0.59 -12.78
C GLY A 202 2.47 -1.34 -13.71
N ASP A 203 3.40 -0.61 -14.34
CA ASP A 203 4.27 -1.13 -15.41
C ASP A 203 5.74 -0.68 -15.28
N LYS A 204 6.16 -0.30 -14.07
CA LYS A 204 7.48 0.26 -13.74
C LYS A 204 7.75 1.69 -14.25
N ILE A 205 6.73 2.39 -14.80
CA ILE A 205 6.82 3.78 -15.29
C ILE A 205 5.61 4.60 -14.83
N HIS A 206 4.41 4.08 -15.09
CA HIS A 206 3.14 4.76 -14.86
C HIS A 206 2.64 4.47 -13.44
N PRO A 207 2.33 5.50 -12.64
CA PRO A 207 1.71 5.32 -11.34
C PRO A 207 0.42 4.50 -11.42
N ASN A 208 0.17 3.69 -10.40
CA ASN A 208 -1.17 3.19 -10.08
C ASN A 208 -1.94 4.24 -9.25
N ASP A 209 -3.18 3.95 -8.86
CA ASP A 209 -4.01 4.89 -8.08
C ASP A 209 -3.31 5.43 -6.81
N LYS A 210 -2.60 4.56 -6.05
CA LYS A 210 -1.85 5.00 -4.86
C LYS A 210 -0.67 5.89 -5.23
N GLY A 211 0.05 5.56 -6.31
CA GLY A 211 1.10 6.42 -6.85
C GLY A 211 0.56 7.78 -7.30
N TYR A 212 -0.64 7.82 -7.89
CA TYR A 212 -1.26 9.10 -8.27
C TYR A 212 -1.70 9.95 -7.07
N VAL A 213 -2.11 9.34 -5.94
CA VAL A 213 -2.31 10.07 -4.67
C VAL A 213 -1.00 10.71 -4.19
N LEU A 214 0.11 9.95 -4.16
CA LEU A 214 1.43 10.49 -3.78
C LEU A 214 1.84 11.67 -4.69
N LEU A 215 1.76 11.47 -6.00
CA LEU A 215 2.13 12.49 -7.00
C LEU A 215 1.26 13.74 -6.88
N ALA A 216 -0.05 13.59 -6.68
CA ALA A 216 -0.97 14.72 -6.48
C ALA A 216 -0.60 15.51 -5.23
N ASN A 217 -0.31 14.84 -4.12
CA ASN A 217 -0.02 15.49 -2.84
C ASN A 217 1.30 16.29 -2.87
N ILE A 218 2.35 15.74 -3.48
CA ILE A 218 3.65 16.43 -3.70
C ILE A 218 3.45 17.72 -4.51
N ILE A 219 2.67 17.63 -5.59
CA ILE A 219 2.38 18.78 -6.45
C ILE A 219 1.51 19.80 -5.70
N ALA A 220 0.45 19.36 -5.03
CA ALA A 220 -0.47 20.21 -4.26
C ALA A 220 0.26 21.07 -3.23
N ARG A 221 1.11 20.45 -2.39
CA ARG A 221 1.90 21.15 -1.36
C ARG A 221 2.90 22.14 -1.95
N SER A 222 3.37 21.90 -3.17
CA SER A 222 4.32 22.76 -3.88
C SER A 222 3.64 23.96 -4.55
N ILE A 223 2.43 23.78 -5.09
CA ILE A 223 1.69 24.84 -5.81
C ILE A 223 0.75 25.67 -4.93
N ALA A 224 0.28 25.10 -3.82
CA ALA A 224 -0.64 25.73 -2.87
C ALA A 224 -0.27 25.36 -1.41
N PRO A 225 0.89 25.80 -0.88
CA PRO A 225 1.34 25.46 0.47
C PRO A 225 0.41 25.99 1.58
N GLU A 226 -0.40 27.02 1.30
CA GLU A 226 -1.40 27.59 2.20
C GLU A 226 -2.77 26.89 2.14
N ALA A 227 -2.96 25.93 1.23
CA ALA A 227 -4.20 25.16 1.15
C ALA A 227 -4.18 24.01 2.17
N ASP A 228 -5.36 23.70 2.71
CA ASP A 228 -5.56 22.55 3.62
C ASP A 228 -5.54 21.24 2.83
N ILE A 229 -4.36 20.87 2.34
CA ILE A 229 -4.14 19.64 1.56
C ILE A 229 -4.22 18.44 2.50
N PRO A 230 -5.12 17.46 2.23
CA PRO A 230 -5.22 16.24 3.01
C PRO A 230 -3.85 15.63 3.33
N ALA A 231 -3.67 15.20 4.58
CA ALA A 231 -2.55 14.35 4.94
C ALA A 231 -2.52 13.14 4.00
N LEU A 232 -1.33 12.68 3.63
CA LEU A 232 -1.21 11.43 2.91
C LEU A 232 -1.83 10.31 3.76
N PRO A 233 -2.63 9.41 3.17
CA PRO A 233 -3.13 8.24 3.87
C PRO A 233 -1.99 7.46 4.53
N GLU A 234 -2.19 6.95 5.75
CA GLU A 234 -1.15 6.21 6.47
C GLU A 234 -0.71 4.95 5.69
N ASP A 235 -1.62 4.34 4.92
CA ASP A 235 -1.37 3.20 4.04
C ASP A 235 -0.59 3.54 2.74
N LEU A 236 -0.30 4.82 2.48
CA LEU A 236 0.56 5.23 1.39
C LEU A 236 2.04 4.96 1.69
N PHE A 237 2.40 4.96 2.98
CA PHE A 237 3.65 4.40 3.49
C PHE A 237 3.39 2.98 3.98
N LEU A 238 2.88 2.13 3.07
CA LEU A 238 2.92 0.67 3.18
C LEU A 238 2.75 0.14 4.62
N GLN A 239 1.51 0.15 5.13
CA GLN A 239 1.12 -0.75 6.22
C GLN A 239 1.20 -2.18 5.69
N ILE A 240 2.41 -2.72 5.72
CA ILE A 240 2.80 -4.05 5.24
C ILE A 240 2.31 -5.13 6.20
N ALA A 241 2.23 -4.79 7.49
CA ALA A 241 1.39 -5.34 8.52
C ALA A 241 0.69 -6.67 8.21
N GLU A 242 -0.46 -6.58 7.53
CA GLU A 242 -1.33 -7.72 7.22
C GLU A 242 -0.66 -8.87 6.43
N TYR A 243 0.53 -8.66 5.86
CA TYR A 243 1.25 -9.57 4.97
C TYR A 243 2.59 -10.06 5.51
N ASP A 244 3.15 -9.44 6.56
CA ASP A 244 4.45 -9.81 7.08
C ASP A 244 4.35 -10.99 8.07
N LYS A 245 5.17 -12.01 7.80
CA LYS A 245 5.30 -13.21 8.63
C LYS A 245 6.24 -13.02 9.82
N SER A 246 7.02 -11.94 9.83
CA SER A 246 7.89 -11.57 10.95
C SER A 246 7.09 -11.18 12.21
N ASP A 247 5.93 -10.54 12.06
CA ASP A 247 5.04 -10.13 13.16
C ASP A 247 4.43 -11.30 13.94
N SER A 248 4.29 -12.45 13.27
CA SER A 248 3.88 -13.71 13.90
C SER A 248 5.05 -14.46 14.54
N GLY A 249 6.27 -13.98 14.32
CA GLY A 249 7.52 -14.64 14.69
C GLY A 249 8.01 -14.31 16.09
N ILE A 250 8.72 -15.26 16.69
CA ILE A 250 9.44 -15.06 17.95
C ILE A 250 10.87 -14.66 17.60
N VAL A 251 11.28 -13.45 17.97
CA VAL A 251 12.69 -13.01 17.83
C VAL A 251 13.57 -13.90 18.71
N THR A 252 14.59 -14.51 18.11
CA THR A 252 15.36 -15.60 18.77
C THR A 252 16.78 -15.23 19.12
N GLU A 253 17.59 -14.79 18.16
CA GLU A 253 19.03 -14.63 18.33
C GLU A 253 19.59 -13.50 17.44
N THR A 254 20.74 -12.97 17.82
CA THR A 254 21.55 -12.04 17.02
C THR A 254 23.04 -12.23 17.30
N SER A 255 23.89 -11.89 16.34
CA SER A 255 25.35 -11.80 16.54
C SER A 255 25.78 -10.66 17.47
N VAL A 256 24.93 -9.65 17.69
CA VAL A 256 25.29 -8.43 18.40
C VAL A 256 24.77 -8.49 19.84
N SER A 257 25.68 -8.61 20.81
CA SER A 257 25.30 -8.71 22.22
C SER A 257 24.69 -7.42 22.76
N GLY A 258 23.52 -7.52 23.39
CA GLY A 258 22.90 -6.41 24.12
C GLY A 258 22.18 -5.35 23.27
N ILE A 259 21.92 -5.62 21.98
CA ILE A 259 21.14 -4.72 21.13
C ILE A 259 19.64 -5.00 21.21
N ASP A 260 18.83 -3.95 21.13
CA ASP A 260 17.39 -4.06 20.94
C ASP A 260 17.08 -4.26 19.45
N THR A 261 16.52 -5.42 19.10
CA THR A 261 16.15 -5.77 17.72
C THR A 261 14.69 -5.50 17.40
N THR A 262 13.89 -4.97 18.33
CA THR A 262 12.47 -4.61 18.12
C THR A 262 12.27 -3.76 16.86
N PRO A 263 13.11 -2.74 16.56
CA PRO A 263 13.02 -1.92 15.34
C PRO A 263 13.34 -2.61 13.99
N LEU A 264 13.34 -3.94 13.93
CA LEU A 264 13.37 -4.69 12.67
C LEU A 264 12.00 -5.29 12.32
N TRP A 265 11.07 -5.29 13.28
CA TRP A 265 9.85 -6.09 13.29
C TRP A 265 8.69 -5.33 13.96
N ASP A 266 8.72 -3.99 13.95
CA ASP A 266 7.68 -3.15 14.58
C ASP A 266 6.81 -2.37 13.59
N ASN A 267 6.98 -2.65 12.29
CA ASN A 267 6.23 -2.09 11.16
C ASN A 267 6.11 -0.55 11.18
N ASN A 268 7.12 0.09 11.75
CA ASN A 268 7.29 1.52 11.89
C ASN A 268 8.68 1.93 11.38
N ALA A 269 8.78 2.26 10.09
CA ALA A 269 9.98 2.77 9.44
C ALA A 269 10.61 4.07 10.03
N LYS A 270 10.11 4.58 11.17
CA LYS A 270 10.71 5.68 11.97
C LYS A 270 11.52 5.17 13.16
N THR A 271 11.23 3.98 13.68
CA THR A 271 12.12 3.22 14.56
C THR A 271 13.25 2.64 13.71
N VAL A 272 14.46 2.56 14.29
CA VAL A 272 15.65 2.14 13.55
C VAL A 272 16.56 1.35 14.48
N LEU A 273 16.90 0.13 14.07
CA LEU A 273 18.01 -0.63 14.63
C LEU A 273 19.30 0.03 14.15
N GLU A 274 20.15 0.51 15.05
CA GLU A 274 21.50 0.93 14.71
C GLU A 274 22.55 0.16 15.54
N THR A 275 23.48 -0.50 14.85
CA THR A 275 24.60 -1.24 15.45
C THR A 275 25.94 -0.76 14.88
N PRO A 276 27.03 -0.76 15.67
CA PRO A 276 28.37 -0.80 15.11
C PRO A 276 28.52 -1.97 14.12
N PHE A 277 29.22 -1.72 13.01
CA PHE A 277 29.63 -2.70 12.01
C PHE A 277 31.15 -2.56 11.74
N PRO A 278 32.02 -2.66 12.77
CA PRO A 278 33.47 -2.60 12.59
C PRO A 278 34.01 -3.82 11.84
N ASP A 279 35.18 -3.66 11.23
CA ASP A 279 36.00 -4.74 10.65
C ASP A 279 35.35 -5.63 9.58
N GLN A 280 34.28 -5.14 8.92
CA GLN A 280 33.49 -5.88 7.92
C GLN A 280 32.96 -7.25 8.42
N GLN A 281 32.71 -7.37 9.72
CA GLN A 281 32.25 -8.62 10.33
C GLN A 281 30.76 -8.86 10.05
N GLU A 282 30.38 -10.06 9.61
CA GLU A 282 28.98 -10.42 9.33
C GLU A 282 28.11 -10.22 10.58
N CYS A 283 27.13 -9.31 10.50
CA CYS A 283 26.12 -9.12 11.53
C CYS A 283 24.82 -9.81 11.11
N TRP A 284 24.19 -10.52 12.03
CA TRP A 284 22.98 -11.27 11.74
C TRP A 284 21.91 -11.18 12.83
N PHE A 285 20.65 -11.32 12.38
CA PHE A 285 19.43 -11.25 13.18
C PHE A 285 18.51 -12.38 12.75
N SER A 286 17.91 -13.11 13.70
CA SER A 286 17.01 -14.23 13.38
C SER A 286 15.66 -14.18 14.09
N VAL A 287 14.66 -14.70 13.38
CA VAL A 287 13.28 -14.83 13.82
C VAL A 287 12.83 -16.29 13.62
N GLU A 288 12.17 -16.86 14.62
CA GLU A 288 11.50 -18.15 14.57
C GLU A 288 10.05 -17.96 14.15
N MET A 289 9.63 -18.64 13.09
CA MET A 289 8.24 -18.69 12.65
C MET A 289 7.45 -19.71 13.51
N PRO A 290 6.17 -19.43 13.80
CA PRO A 290 5.31 -20.35 14.55
C PRO A 290 4.97 -21.62 13.75
N ARG A 291 4.94 -21.51 12.42
CA ARG A 291 4.80 -22.60 11.44
C ARG A 291 5.90 -22.47 10.36
N PRO A 292 6.30 -23.54 9.66
CA PRO A 292 7.26 -23.41 8.57
C PRO A 292 6.72 -22.52 7.44
N VAL A 293 7.38 -21.39 7.15
CA VAL A 293 6.96 -20.46 6.09
C VAL A 293 7.78 -20.70 4.83
N GLY A 294 7.14 -20.75 3.67
CA GLY A 294 7.80 -20.60 2.37
C GLY A 294 7.78 -19.13 1.95
N LEU A 295 8.95 -18.48 1.87
CA LEU A 295 9.02 -17.09 1.42
C LEU A 295 8.95 -16.96 -0.09
N LYS A 296 8.27 -15.91 -0.54
CA LYS A 296 8.20 -15.50 -1.95
C LYS A 296 8.82 -14.12 -2.18
N ALA A 297 8.81 -13.26 -1.17
CA ALA A 297 9.51 -11.99 -1.18
C ALA A 297 9.94 -11.59 0.25
N TYR A 298 10.74 -10.55 0.37
CA TYR A 298 10.99 -9.84 1.63
C TYR A 298 11.26 -8.37 1.33
N ALA A 299 11.11 -7.49 2.31
CA ALA A 299 11.51 -6.08 2.23
C ALA A 299 12.58 -5.76 3.27
N ILE A 300 13.42 -4.77 2.94
CA ILE A 300 14.29 -4.10 3.89
C ILE A 300 14.02 -2.60 3.77
N THR A 301 13.83 -1.92 4.90
CA THR A 301 13.79 -0.45 4.94
C THR A 301 15.08 0.09 5.54
N SER A 302 15.73 1.04 4.86
CA SER A 302 16.94 1.70 5.36
C SER A 302 16.62 2.71 6.47
N GLY A 303 17.61 3.01 7.32
CA GLY A 303 17.50 4.13 8.26
C GLY A 303 17.58 5.52 7.57
N LYS A 304 17.51 6.58 8.39
CA LYS A 304 17.63 7.99 7.96
C LYS A 304 18.98 8.36 7.33
N ASP A 305 20.01 7.52 7.50
CA ASP A 305 21.35 7.71 6.95
C ASP A 305 21.65 6.57 5.97
N ALA A 306 21.58 6.89 4.67
CA ALA A 306 21.85 5.98 3.57
C ALA A 306 23.27 5.36 3.59
N SER A 307 24.24 6.00 4.26
CA SER A 307 25.60 5.45 4.39
C SER A 307 25.65 4.23 5.32
N LYS A 308 24.68 4.11 6.22
CA LYS A 308 24.53 3.00 7.18
C LYS A 308 23.66 1.86 6.67
N ALA A 309 23.04 1.99 5.50
CA ALA A 309 22.15 0.97 4.97
C ALA A 309 22.92 -0.34 4.63
N PRO A 310 22.27 -1.52 4.75
CA PRO A 310 22.86 -2.78 4.30
C PRO A 310 23.07 -2.74 2.78
N MET A 311 24.26 -3.15 2.34
CA MET A 311 24.66 -3.14 0.92
C MET A 311 24.76 -4.55 0.34
N SER A 312 25.14 -5.53 1.16
CA SER A 312 25.19 -6.94 0.76
C SER A 312 24.78 -7.83 1.93
N TRP A 313 24.03 -8.88 1.65
CA TRP A 313 23.53 -9.81 2.66
C TRP A 313 23.15 -11.17 2.07
N LYS A 314 22.96 -12.14 2.97
CA LYS A 314 22.27 -13.41 2.72
C LYS A 314 20.97 -13.38 3.51
N LEU A 315 19.86 -13.78 2.90
CA LEU A 315 18.70 -14.26 3.65
C LEU A 315 18.81 -15.78 3.70
N GLU A 316 18.78 -16.36 4.89
CA GLU A 316 18.97 -17.79 5.11
C GLU A 316 17.79 -18.37 5.91
N GLY A 317 17.49 -19.65 5.68
CA GLY A 317 16.41 -20.37 6.35
C GLY A 317 16.83 -21.73 6.87
N ARG A 318 16.16 -22.22 7.91
CA ARG A 318 16.46 -23.50 8.60
C ARG A 318 15.20 -24.13 9.19
N THR A 319 15.15 -25.46 9.26
CA THR A 319 14.06 -26.19 9.95
C THR A 319 14.38 -26.42 11.44
N LYS A 320 13.36 -26.59 12.30
CA LYS A 320 13.53 -26.92 13.75
C LYS A 320 14.39 -28.17 14.01
N THR A 321 14.41 -29.09 13.06
CA THR A 321 15.18 -30.34 13.13
C THR A 321 16.61 -30.25 12.59
N SER A 322 17.03 -29.09 12.03
CA SER A 322 18.35 -28.93 11.43
C SER A 322 19.17 -27.85 12.12
N THR A 323 20.49 -28.04 12.17
CA THR A 323 21.45 -27.00 12.56
C THR A 323 21.96 -26.19 11.37
N ILE A 324 21.71 -26.66 10.13
CA ILE A 324 22.28 -26.11 8.90
C ILE A 324 21.36 -25.04 8.31
N TRP A 325 21.87 -23.81 8.23
CA TRP A 325 21.25 -22.72 7.47
C TRP A 325 21.42 -22.93 5.96
N ARG A 326 20.39 -22.62 5.19
CA ARG A 326 20.34 -22.74 3.73
C ARG A 326 19.99 -21.38 3.12
N ALA A 327 20.59 -21.04 1.99
CA ALA A 327 20.30 -19.79 1.30
C ALA A 327 18.83 -19.75 0.83
N VAL A 328 18.14 -18.66 1.16
CA VAL A 328 16.81 -18.28 0.68
C VAL A 328 16.96 -17.22 -0.42
N ASP A 329 17.82 -16.23 -0.20
CA ASP A 329 18.24 -15.24 -1.20
C ASP A 329 19.65 -14.70 -0.88
N LYS A 330 20.30 -14.03 -1.85
CA LYS A 330 21.57 -13.33 -1.67
C LYS A 330 21.62 -12.07 -2.53
N GLN A 331 21.90 -10.94 -1.88
CA GLN A 331 22.05 -9.64 -2.53
C GLN A 331 23.48 -9.09 -2.34
N VAL A 332 23.98 -8.40 -3.35
CA VAL A 332 25.35 -7.83 -3.36
C VAL A 332 25.32 -6.48 -4.07
N GLY A 333 25.90 -5.46 -3.45
CA GLY A 333 26.06 -4.13 -4.04
C GLY A 333 24.78 -3.31 -4.18
N ILE A 334 23.76 -3.56 -3.34
CA ILE A 334 22.52 -2.78 -3.33
C ILE A 334 22.77 -1.44 -2.65
N THR A 335 22.38 -0.34 -3.29
CA THR A 335 22.40 1.00 -2.71
C THR A 335 20.99 1.41 -2.28
N PHE A 336 20.86 2.02 -1.09
CA PHE A 336 19.59 2.54 -0.60
C PHE A 336 19.64 4.07 -0.47
N GLY A 337 18.50 4.72 -0.71
CA GLY A 337 18.21 6.08 -0.23
C GLY A 337 17.97 6.10 1.29
N ALA A 338 17.66 7.28 1.85
CA ALA A 338 17.34 7.43 3.27
C ALA A 338 15.86 7.14 3.54
N ASN A 339 15.56 6.22 4.48
CA ASN A 339 14.20 5.71 4.73
C ASN A 339 13.55 5.08 3.48
N GLU A 340 14.36 4.39 2.67
CA GLU A 340 13.90 3.71 1.47
C GLU A 340 13.60 2.25 1.79
N THR A 341 12.38 1.81 1.50
CA THR A 341 12.00 0.40 1.46
C THR A 341 12.31 -0.17 0.08
N LYS A 342 13.03 -1.29 0.03
CA LYS A 342 13.16 -2.12 -1.19
C LYS A 342 12.61 -3.51 -0.95
N ILE A 343 11.92 -4.04 -1.95
CA ILE A 343 11.35 -5.39 -1.97
C ILE A 343 12.21 -6.29 -2.87
N PHE A 344 12.43 -7.53 -2.45
CA PHE A 344 13.24 -8.53 -3.13
C PHE A 344 12.40 -9.82 -3.29
N ASP A 345 12.12 -10.21 -4.54
CA ASP A 345 11.18 -11.28 -4.89
C ASP A 345 11.68 -12.23 -6.01
N GLU A 346 12.47 -11.70 -6.96
CA GLU A 346 12.92 -12.42 -8.17
C GLU A 346 13.65 -13.75 -7.89
N LYS A 347 14.47 -13.78 -6.83
CA LYS A 347 15.39 -14.90 -6.53
C LYS A 347 15.05 -15.68 -5.26
N VAL A 348 13.99 -15.29 -4.56
CA VAL A 348 13.62 -15.87 -3.26
C VAL A 348 13.16 -17.32 -3.42
N SER A 349 13.87 -18.23 -2.77
CA SER A 349 13.59 -19.67 -2.78
C SER A 349 12.39 -20.01 -1.91
N PHE A 350 11.35 -20.59 -2.53
CA PHE A 350 10.10 -21.01 -1.88
C PHE A 350 10.20 -22.31 -1.05
N SER A 351 11.35 -22.50 -0.42
CA SER A 351 11.59 -23.59 0.55
C SER A 351 11.00 -23.20 1.90
N ALA A 352 10.34 -24.15 2.58
CA ALA A 352 9.72 -23.89 3.87
C ALA A 352 10.70 -24.04 5.03
N TYR A 353 10.75 -23.04 5.90
CA TYR A 353 11.66 -23.00 7.05
C TYR A 353 10.97 -22.47 8.30
N ASP A 354 11.40 -22.99 9.44
CA ASP A 354 10.95 -22.56 10.77
C ASP A 354 11.73 -21.34 11.29
N TYR A 355 12.94 -21.09 10.78
CA TYR A 355 13.76 -19.95 11.16
C TYR A 355 14.20 -19.21 9.92
N PHE A 356 14.23 -17.88 10.00
CA PHE A 356 14.87 -17.01 9.03
C PHE A 356 15.96 -16.16 9.67
N ARG A 357 17.01 -15.88 8.91
CA ARG A 357 18.14 -15.05 9.35
C ARG A 357 18.57 -14.13 8.24
N LEU A 358 18.58 -12.82 8.51
CA LEU A 358 19.28 -11.84 7.69
C LEU A 358 20.72 -11.76 8.18
N SER A 359 21.67 -12.12 7.32
CA SER A 359 23.11 -12.00 7.54
C SER A 359 23.68 -10.89 6.66
N VAL A 360 23.86 -9.69 7.22
CA VAL A 360 24.45 -8.53 6.54
C VAL A 360 25.97 -8.68 6.49
N THR A 361 26.52 -8.66 5.28
CA THR A 361 27.95 -8.87 5.00
C THR A 361 28.67 -7.61 4.50
N ALA A 362 27.94 -6.55 4.16
CA ALA A 362 28.51 -5.24 3.84
C ALA A 362 27.50 -4.11 4.12
N VAL A 363 28.04 -2.95 4.51
CA VAL A 363 27.33 -1.67 4.70
C VAL A 363 27.83 -0.68 3.64
N ASN A 364 26.97 0.23 3.19
CA ASN A 364 27.21 1.11 2.04
C ASN A 364 28.48 1.99 2.16
N GLY A 365 28.61 2.76 3.24
CA GLY A 365 29.72 3.71 3.41
C GLY A 365 30.07 4.09 4.85
N SER A 366 29.57 3.34 5.84
CA SER A 366 29.74 3.61 7.26
C SER A 366 30.22 2.38 8.03
N ASN A 367 30.82 2.60 9.20
CA ASN A 367 31.19 1.56 10.17
C ASN A 367 30.04 1.24 11.14
N SER A 368 28.80 1.55 10.76
CA SER A 368 27.57 1.25 11.51
C SER A 368 26.48 0.84 10.54
N LEU A 369 25.74 -0.22 10.87
CA LEU A 369 24.56 -0.69 10.14
C LEU A 369 23.31 -0.06 10.75
N ALA A 370 22.43 0.48 9.90
CA ALA A 370 21.12 0.98 10.27
C ALA A 370 20.02 0.38 9.37
N ILE A 371 19.05 -0.29 9.98
CA ILE A 371 17.87 -0.89 9.33
C ILE A 371 16.63 -0.42 10.10
N ALA A 372 15.61 0.02 9.38
CA ALA A 372 14.34 0.45 9.94
C ALA A 372 13.26 -0.63 9.88
N GLU A 373 13.35 -1.60 8.96
CA GLU A 373 12.46 -2.79 8.91
C GLU A 373 13.12 -3.97 8.19
N LEU A 374 12.73 -5.19 8.56
CA LEU A 374 12.93 -6.43 7.81
C LEU A 374 11.62 -7.24 7.78
N GLN A 375 10.93 -7.22 6.64
CA GLN A 375 9.60 -7.82 6.50
C GLN A 375 9.65 -9.01 5.55
N LEU A 376 8.96 -10.11 5.88
CA LEU A 376 9.06 -11.42 5.23
C LEU A 376 7.70 -11.84 4.64
N PHE A 377 7.63 -11.98 3.32
CA PHE A 377 6.37 -12.27 2.61
C PHE A 377 6.33 -13.68 2.05
N GLY A 378 5.23 -14.38 2.30
CA GLY A 378 5.06 -15.73 1.79
C GLY A 378 3.78 -16.40 2.29
N CYS A 379 3.85 -17.70 2.47
CA CYS A 379 2.74 -18.51 2.95
C CYS A 379 3.21 -19.70 3.81
N ASP A 380 2.42 -20.01 4.82
CA ASP A 380 2.69 -21.07 5.79
C ASP A 380 2.51 -22.44 5.15
N LYS A 381 3.31 -23.42 5.57
CA LYS A 381 3.20 -24.81 5.15
C LYS A 381 2.74 -25.70 6.32
N PRO A 382 1.87 -26.70 6.08
CA PRO A 382 1.37 -27.15 4.77
C PRO A 382 0.43 -26.14 4.09
N LEU A 383 0.52 -26.05 2.76
CA LEU A 383 -0.32 -25.18 1.92
C LEU A 383 -1.76 -25.70 1.75
N CYS A 384 -2.09 -26.81 2.41
CA CYS A 384 -3.43 -27.35 2.48
C CYS A 384 -3.72 -27.67 3.95
N SER A 385 -4.72 -27.00 4.51
CA SER A 385 -5.20 -27.20 5.88
C SER A 385 -5.74 -28.61 6.12
N SER A 386 -5.75 -29.06 7.39
CA SER A 386 -6.26 -30.39 7.77
C SER A 386 -7.74 -30.62 7.42
N LEU A 387 -8.51 -29.55 7.16
CA LEU A 387 -9.90 -29.61 6.73
C LEU A 387 -10.07 -29.72 5.22
N MET A 388 -9.14 -29.17 4.42
CA MET A 388 -9.27 -29.12 2.97
C MET A 388 -8.37 -30.15 2.25
N ASP A 389 -7.60 -30.93 3.01
CA ASP A 389 -6.83 -32.07 2.49
C ASP A 389 -7.73 -33.09 1.77
N LYS A 390 -7.24 -33.60 0.64
CA LYS A 390 -7.95 -34.53 -0.25
C LYS A 390 -8.35 -35.84 0.44
N THR A 391 -7.66 -36.24 1.51
CA THR A 391 -7.99 -37.42 2.32
C THR A 391 -9.15 -37.20 3.28
N ASN A 392 -9.51 -35.95 3.60
CA ASN A 392 -10.67 -35.62 4.45
C ASN A 392 -12.01 -35.82 3.72
N GLY A 393 -12.01 -36.05 2.40
CA GLY A 393 -13.22 -36.41 1.64
C GLY A 393 -14.28 -35.30 1.55
N GLY A 394 -13.93 -34.05 1.87
CA GLY A 394 -14.79 -32.89 1.63
C GLY A 394 -14.86 -32.52 0.14
N MET A 395 -15.91 -31.78 -0.24
CA MET A 395 -16.23 -31.46 -1.62
C MET A 395 -16.23 -29.95 -1.84
N LEU A 396 -15.45 -29.48 -2.82
CA LEU A 396 -15.39 -28.09 -3.25
C LEU A 396 -16.30 -27.84 -4.47
N SER A 397 -16.92 -26.67 -4.51
CA SER A 397 -17.72 -26.17 -5.64
C SER A 397 -17.65 -24.65 -5.75
N ALA A 398 -18.02 -24.09 -6.90
CA ALA A 398 -18.10 -22.65 -7.11
C ALA A 398 -19.28 -22.29 -8.03
N GLN A 399 -19.76 -21.05 -7.94
CA GLN A 399 -20.86 -20.53 -8.74
C GLN A 399 -20.57 -20.52 -10.24
N PHE A 400 -19.33 -20.21 -10.59
CA PHE A 400 -18.81 -20.12 -11.95
C PHE A 400 -17.52 -20.96 -12.04
N ASN A 401 -17.27 -21.54 -13.21
CA ASN A 401 -16.08 -22.33 -13.48
C ASN A 401 -15.75 -22.26 -14.99
N THR A 402 -15.62 -21.04 -15.52
CA THR A 402 -15.60 -20.81 -16.97
C THR A 402 -14.26 -21.16 -17.64
N LEU A 403 -13.20 -21.39 -16.86
CA LEU A 403 -11.88 -21.81 -17.34
C LEU A 403 -11.48 -23.15 -16.68
N PRO A 404 -11.94 -24.32 -17.19
CA PRO A 404 -11.77 -25.60 -16.50
C PRO A 404 -10.33 -26.04 -16.21
N HIS A 405 -9.34 -25.53 -16.97
CA HIS A 405 -7.90 -25.79 -16.73
C HIS A 405 -7.35 -25.01 -15.51
N GLU A 406 -8.03 -23.93 -15.13
CA GLU A 406 -7.78 -23.12 -13.93
C GLU A 406 -9.04 -23.20 -13.06
N GLY A 407 -9.62 -24.40 -12.91
CA GLY A 407 -10.90 -24.60 -12.25
C GLY A 407 -10.83 -24.53 -10.72
N TYR A 408 -11.99 -24.46 -10.06
CA TYR A 408 -12.06 -24.31 -8.60
C TYR A 408 -11.31 -25.40 -7.81
N GLY A 409 -11.11 -26.60 -8.37
CA GLY A 409 -10.35 -27.69 -7.76
C GLY A 409 -8.88 -27.36 -7.42
N ASN A 410 -8.35 -26.26 -7.94
CA ASN A 410 -7.02 -25.74 -7.61
C ASN A 410 -6.98 -25.03 -6.23
N LEU A 411 -8.10 -24.54 -5.69
CA LEU A 411 -8.16 -23.78 -4.42
C LEU A 411 -7.84 -24.55 -3.14
N GLY A 412 -7.57 -25.85 -3.24
CA GLY A 412 -7.22 -26.70 -2.09
C GLY A 412 -6.28 -27.81 -2.52
N ASP A 413 -5.48 -27.59 -3.56
CA ASP A 413 -4.65 -28.63 -4.15
C ASP A 413 -3.27 -28.76 -3.47
N GLY A 414 -2.88 -27.76 -2.67
CA GLY A 414 -1.62 -27.65 -1.93
C GLY A 414 -0.48 -27.04 -2.74
N ASN A 415 -0.77 -26.43 -3.89
CA ASN A 415 0.18 -25.88 -4.84
C ASN A 415 -0.24 -24.48 -5.32
N ILE A 416 0.30 -23.46 -4.65
CA ILE A 416 0.19 -22.04 -5.02
C ILE A 416 0.57 -21.67 -6.47
N SER A 417 1.21 -22.58 -7.22
CA SER A 417 1.53 -22.36 -8.64
C SER A 417 0.36 -22.70 -9.57
N THR A 418 -0.70 -23.33 -9.05
CA THR A 418 -2.01 -23.39 -9.70
C THR A 418 -2.91 -22.28 -9.17
N LYS A 419 -4.04 -22.03 -9.84
CA LYS A 419 -5.05 -21.08 -9.39
C LYS A 419 -6.42 -21.50 -9.87
N PHE A 420 -7.45 -21.09 -9.13
CA PHE A 420 -8.77 -20.93 -9.70
C PHE A 420 -8.85 -19.58 -10.42
N CYS A 421 -9.34 -19.59 -11.65
CA CYS A 421 -9.64 -18.42 -12.46
C CYS A 421 -11.01 -18.62 -13.11
N THR A 422 -11.88 -17.62 -13.05
CA THR A 422 -13.17 -17.67 -13.75
C THR A 422 -13.65 -16.28 -14.08
N ASP A 423 -14.41 -16.17 -15.16
CA ASP A 423 -15.19 -14.97 -15.44
C ASP A 423 -16.36 -14.88 -14.45
N VAL A 424 -16.60 -13.67 -13.94
CA VAL A 424 -17.73 -13.29 -13.09
C VAL A 424 -18.64 -12.37 -13.89
N PRO A 425 -19.79 -12.89 -14.40
CA PRO A 425 -20.75 -12.11 -15.16
C PRO A 425 -21.34 -10.94 -14.36
N THR A 426 -22.09 -10.06 -15.06
CA THR A 426 -22.77 -8.91 -14.46
C THR A 426 -23.63 -9.33 -13.25
N GLY A 427 -23.30 -8.77 -12.07
CA GLY A 427 -23.80 -9.24 -10.76
C GLY A 427 -22.84 -9.00 -9.60
N ASN A 428 -21.58 -8.60 -9.90
CA ASN A 428 -20.57 -8.12 -8.96
C ASN A 428 -20.21 -9.11 -7.83
N SER A 429 -20.44 -10.41 -8.01
CA SER A 429 -20.22 -11.40 -6.95
C SER A 429 -20.02 -12.83 -7.46
N ILE A 430 -19.26 -13.61 -6.69
CA ILE A 430 -19.04 -15.04 -6.88
C ILE A 430 -19.01 -15.74 -5.52
N TRP A 431 -19.69 -16.88 -5.39
CA TRP A 431 -19.51 -17.78 -4.25
C TRP A 431 -18.64 -18.99 -4.59
N ILE A 432 -17.86 -19.41 -3.59
CA ILE A 432 -17.10 -20.66 -3.53
C ILE A 432 -17.56 -21.38 -2.25
N GLN A 433 -17.85 -22.68 -2.34
CA GLN A 433 -18.37 -23.48 -1.23
C GLN A 433 -17.54 -24.74 -1.02
N TYR A 434 -17.25 -25.05 0.24
CA TYR A 434 -16.63 -26.29 0.68
C TYR A 434 -17.52 -27.04 1.67
N ASP A 435 -17.84 -28.29 1.37
CA ASP A 435 -18.67 -29.18 2.19
C ASP A 435 -17.80 -30.25 2.84
N LEU A 436 -17.69 -30.23 4.17
CA LEU A 436 -17.01 -31.27 4.96
C LEU A 436 -17.87 -32.55 5.07
N PRO A 437 -17.26 -33.73 5.33
CA PRO A 437 -18.02 -34.94 5.67
C PRO A 437 -18.79 -34.79 6.99
N GLU A 438 -18.18 -34.12 7.97
CA GLU A 438 -18.65 -33.93 9.34
C GLU A 438 -18.66 -32.44 9.71
N ALA A 439 -19.48 -32.05 10.68
CA ALA A 439 -19.55 -30.66 11.12
C ALA A 439 -18.38 -30.31 12.05
N VAL A 440 -17.66 -29.21 11.76
CA VAL A 440 -16.46 -28.79 12.52
C VAL A 440 -16.56 -27.32 12.95
N LYS A 441 -16.00 -27.00 14.12
CA LYS A 441 -15.74 -25.61 14.54
C LYS A 441 -14.43 -25.12 13.92
N ILE A 442 -14.49 -24.03 13.15
CA ILE A 442 -13.28 -23.39 12.59
C ILE A 442 -12.75 -22.32 13.53
N GLY A 443 -11.42 -22.13 13.51
CA GLY A 443 -10.72 -21.05 14.21
C GLY A 443 -10.30 -19.90 13.29
N GLY A 444 -10.40 -20.10 11.97
CA GLY A 444 -10.02 -19.12 10.97
C GLY A 444 -10.02 -19.69 9.55
N TYR A 445 -9.63 -18.86 8.59
CA TYR A 445 -9.47 -19.19 7.18
C TYR A 445 -8.34 -18.36 6.56
N SER A 446 -7.83 -18.77 5.40
CA SER A 446 -6.82 -18.00 4.66
C SER A 446 -7.07 -17.99 3.17
N LEU A 447 -6.63 -16.93 2.51
CA LEU A 447 -6.64 -16.75 1.07
C LEU A 447 -5.21 -16.53 0.58
N ILE A 448 -4.82 -17.10 -0.56
CA ILE A 448 -3.51 -16.87 -1.18
C ILE A 448 -3.68 -16.29 -2.58
N SER A 449 -3.04 -15.15 -2.86
CA SER A 449 -3.10 -14.48 -4.16
C SER A 449 -2.49 -15.31 -5.28
N ALA A 450 -3.09 -15.24 -6.48
CA ALA A 450 -2.57 -15.95 -7.66
C ALA A 450 -1.53 -15.12 -8.44
N ASN A 451 -0.99 -15.73 -9.49
CA ASN A 451 0.21 -15.27 -10.19
C ASN A 451 0.00 -14.12 -11.19
N ASP A 452 -1.18 -13.97 -11.81
CA ASP A 452 -1.31 -13.13 -13.02
C ASP A 452 -1.39 -11.63 -12.70
N SER A 453 -2.47 -11.20 -12.04
CA SER A 453 -2.85 -9.78 -12.04
C SER A 453 -3.63 -9.38 -10.78
N PRO A 454 -3.18 -8.37 -9.99
CA PRO A 454 -3.82 -8.00 -8.72
C PRO A 454 -5.29 -7.55 -8.83
N ASP A 455 -5.71 -6.97 -9.95
CA ASP A 455 -7.11 -6.54 -10.19
C ASP A 455 -8.12 -7.71 -10.20
N ARG A 456 -7.62 -8.95 -10.28
CA ARG A 456 -8.42 -10.18 -10.30
C ARG A 456 -8.64 -10.79 -8.92
N ASP A 457 -7.87 -10.38 -7.92
CA ASP A 457 -7.95 -10.92 -6.57
C ASP A 457 -9.25 -10.50 -5.85
N PRO A 458 -9.68 -11.23 -4.80
CA PRO A 458 -10.76 -10.76 -3.94
C PRO A 458 -10.31 -9.58 -3.07
N SER A 459 -11.12 -8.52 -3.02
CA SER A 459 -10.93 -7.36 -2.13
C SER A 459 -12.08 -7.15 -1.14
N GLU A 460 -13.24 -7.75 -1.39
CA GLU A 460 -14.40 -7.74 -0.50
C GLU A 460 -15.07 -9.12 -0.49
N TRP A 461 -15.43 -9.64 0.68
CA TRP A 461 -16.17 -10.90 0.81
C TRP A 461 -16.88 -11.06 2.15
N THR A 462 -17.75 -12.07 2.23
CA THR A 462 -18.34 -12.57 3.47
C THR A 462 -18.16 -14.09 3.53
N LEU A 463 -17.65 -14.59 4.66
CA LEU A 463 -17.59 -16.03 4.95
C LEU A 463 -18.85 -16.44 5.72
N TYR A 464 -19.49 -17.52 5.29
CA TYR A 464 -20.65 -18.12 5.94
C TYR A 464 -20.39 -19.57 6.32
N GLY A 465 -21.07 -20.04 7.38
CA GLY A 465 -21.18 -21.44 7.77
C GLY A 465 -22.63 -21.91 7.72
N SER A 466 -22.86 -23.18 7.41
CA SER A 466 -24.17 -23.83 7.48
C SER A 466 -24.07 -25.25 8.06
N ALA A 467 -25.01 -25.59 8.94
CA ALA A 467 -25.13 -26.93 9.51
C ALA A 467 -26.06 -27.84 8.68
N ASP A 468 -26.95 -27.26 7.87
CA ASP A 468 -28.00 -27.96 7.11
C ASP A 468 -27.97 -27.71 5.59
N GLY A 469 -27.00 -26.90 5.11
CA GLY A 469 -26.85 -26.47 3.72
C GLY A 469 -27.88 -25.41 3.27
N LYS A 470 -28.81 -25.01 4.14
CA LYS A 470 -29.96 -24.14 3.80
C LYS A 470 -29.90 -22.81 4.52
N LYS A 471 -29.73 -22.83 5.85
CA LYS A 471 -29.53 -21.63 6.66
C LYS A 471 -28.05 -21.33 6.75
N TRP A 472 -27.66 -20.12 6.36
CA TRP A 472 -26.28 -19.66 6.36
C TRP A 472 -26.09 -18.60 7.45
N ASP A 473 -25.29 -18.94 8.45
CA ASP A 473 -24.88 -18.02 9.51
C ASP A 473 -23.60 -17.30 9.06
N LYS A 474 -23.57 -15.97 9.18
CA LYS A 474 -22.38 -15.16 8.84
C LYS A 474 -21.29 -15.40 9.89
N LEU A 475 -20.09 -15.76 9.43
CA LEU A 475 -18.92 -16.01 10.27
C LEU A 475 -17.94 -14.84 10.27
N ASP A 476 -17.74 -14.21 9.11
CA ASP A 476 -16.82 -13.08 8.94
C ASP A 476 -17.19 -12.23 7.71
N ALA A 477 -16.76 -10.97 7.64
CA ALA A 477 -16.78 -10.19 6.41
C ALA A 477 -15.60 -9.21 6.34
N ARG A 478 -14.99 -9.11 5.17
CA ARG A 478 -13.83 -8.26 4.89
C ARG A 478 -14.13 -7.32 3.74
N LYS A 479 -13.52 -6.14 3.77
CA LYS A 479 -13.56 -5.10 2.73
C LYS A 479 -12.17 -4.52 2.53
N ASN A 480 -11.93 -3.92 1.36
CA ASN A 480 -10.70 -3.18 1.03
C ASN A 480 -9.40 -3.98 1.22
N GLN A 481 -9.44 -5.31 1.07
CA GLN A 481 -8.28 -6.21 1.16
C GLN A 481 -7.48 -6.16 -0.16
N LEU A 482 -6.15 -6.34 -0.14
CA LEU A 482 -5.29 -5.82 -1.25
C LEU A 482 -4.25 -6.78 -1.88
N PHE A 483 -3.67 -7.75 -1.16
CA PHE A 483 -2.65 -8.67 -1.70
C PHE A 483 -1.43 -7.98 -2.36
N LEU A 484 -0.65 -7.26 -1.55
CA LEU A 484 0.55 -6.50 -1.97
C LEU A 484 1.58 -7.32 -2.77
N GLY A 485 1.67 -8.62 -2.52
CA GLY A 485 2.50 -9.57 -3.26
C GLY A 485 1.67 -10.66 -3.97
N ARG A 486 2.28 -11.31 -4.97
CA ARG A 486 1.75 -12.55 -5.57
C ARG A 486 2.15 -13.75 -4.70
N TYR A 487 1.27 -14.74 -4.58
CA TYR A 487 1.47 -15.93 -3.73
C TYR A 487 1.60 -15.65 -2.22
N THR A 488 1.15 -14.48 -1.77
CA THR A 488 1.14 -14.11 -0.35
C THR A 488 -0.17 -14.56 0.29
N MET A 489 -0.07 -15.14 1.49
CA MET A 489 -1.22 -15.60 2.29
C MET A 489 -1.73 -14.49 3.21
N LEU A 490 -3.03 -14.23 3.17
CA LEU A 490 -3.76 -13.49 4.21
C LEU A 490 -4.55 -14.46 5.08
N GLU A 491 -4.47 -14.30 6.41
CA GLU A 491 -5.12 -15.17 7.40
C GLU A 491 -6.10 -14.38 8.27
N TYR A 492 -7.24 -14.99 8.58
CA TYR A 492 -8.35 -14.32 9.26
C TYR A 492 -8.88 -15.19 10.42
N PRO A 493 -8.87 -14.68 11.67
CA PRO A 493 -9.43 -15.37 12.81
C PRO A 493 -10.96 -15.43 12.73
N VAL A 494 -11.55 -16.54 13.15
CA VAL A 494 -13.00 -16.74 13.21
C VAL A 494 -13.38 -17.46 14.50
N LEU A 495 -14.41 -16.97 15.20
CA LEU A 495 -15.04 -17.68 16.31
C LEU A 495 -16.37 -18.30 15.87
N SER A 496 -16.35 -19.57 15.49
CA SER A 496 -17.58 -20.31 15.19
C SER A 496 -18.22 -20.83 16.49
N GLY A 497 -19.28 -20.18 16.97
CA GLY A 497 -19.99 -20.59 18.19
C GLY A 497 -20.53 -22.03 18.15
N GLN A 498 -20.84 -22.53 16.96
CA GLN A 498 -21.26 -23.92 16.68
C GLN A 498 -20.43 -24.55 15.57
N ALA A 499 -20.53 -25.86 15.40
CA ALA A 499 -19.89 -26.60 14.32
C ALA A 499 -20.72 -26.51 13.03
N TYR A 500 -20.06 -26.37 11.89
CA TYR A 500 -20.69 -26.25 10.57
C TYR A 500 -20.18 -27.32 9.61
N LYS A 501 -21.04 -27.77 8.70
CA LYS A 501 -20.70 -28.77 7.68
C LYS A 501 -20.32 -28.11 6.36
N SER A 502 -21.02 -27.05 5.98
CA SER A 502 -20.80 -26.31 4.73
C SER A 502 -20.23 -24.92 5.04
N PHE A 503 -19.23 -24.50 4.29
CA PHE A 503 -18.62 -23.18 4.36
C PHE A 503 -18.70 -22.51 3.01
N LYS A 504 -18.99 -21.21 2.97
CA LYS A 504 -19.14 -20.46 1.72
C LYS A 504 -18.46 -19.11 1.79
N LEU A 505 -17.44 -18.93 0.96
CA LEU A 505 -16.77 -17.66 0.71
C LEU A 505 -17.53 -16.94 -0.41
N ASN A 506 -18.19 -15.83 -0.09
CA ASN A 506 -18.96 -15.04 -1.05
C ASN A 506 -18.24 -13.72 -1.32
N VAL A 507 -17.47 -13.66 -2.41
CA VAL A 507 -16.74 -12.47 -2.87
C VAL A 507 -17.71 -11.49 -3.52
N THR A 508 -17.57 -10.20 -3.22
CA THR A 508 -18.39 -9.10 -3.75
C THR A 508 -17.51 -8.01 -4.38
N GLY A 509 -18.14 -7.04 -5.04
CA GLY A 509 -17.44 -5.96 -5.74
C GLY A 509 -16.69 -6.38 -7.01
N LYS A 510 -16.82 -7.65 -7.45
CA LYS A 510 -15.96 -8.23 -8.49
C LYS A 510 -16.69 -8.49 -9.81
N THR A 511 -16.15 -7.96 -10.90
CA THR A 511 -16.59 -8.20 -12.28
C THR A 511 -15.44 -8.68 -13.16
N GLY A 512 -15.77 -9.40 -14.25
CA GLY A 512 -14.79 -9.97 -15.16
C GLY A 512 -13.99 -11.10 -14.51
N LEU A 513 -12.73 -11.28 -14.92
CA LEU A 513 -11.89 -12.36 -14.38
C LEU A 513 -11.60 -12.18 -12.89
N PHE A 514 -12.01 -13.17 -12.10
CA PHE A 514 -11.61 -13.41 -10.72
C PHE A 514 -10.52 -14.47 -10.67
N GLN A 515 -9.59 -14.37 -9.73
CA GLN A 515 -8.58 -15.39 -9.45
C GLN A 515 -8.33 -15.57 -7.96
N LEU A 516 -7.87 -16.77 -7.56
CA LEU A 516 -7.31 -17.06 -6.25
C LEU A 516 -6.44 -18.34 -6.34
N ALA A 517 -5.28 -18.39 -5.69
CA ALA A 517 -4.43 -19.59 -5.71
C ALA A 517 -5.00 -20.68 -4.79
N GLU A 518 -5.15 -20.35 -3.51
CA GLU A 518 -5.61 -21.28 -2.46
C GLU A 518 -6.64 -20.58 -1.56
N TRP A 519 -7.60 -21.36 -1.06
CA TRP A 519 -8.48 -21.01 0.05
C TRP A 519 -8.39 -22.12 1.09
N GLN A 520 -8.16 -21.78 2.37
CA GLN A 520 -8.03 -22.78 3.44
C GLN A 520 -8.97 -22.48 4.61
N LEU A 521 -9.37 -23.54 5.32
CA LEU A 521 -10.18 -23.49 6.53
C LEU A 521 -9.43 -24.20 7.66
N PHE A 522 -9.27 -23.56 8.81
CA PHE A 522 -8.50 -24.14 9.93
C PHE A 522 -9.42 -24.51 11.08
N LYS A 523 -9.22 -25.68 11.70
CA LYS A 523 -10.00 -26.06 12.89
C LYS A 523 -9.70 -25.12 14.05
N ALA A 524 -10.65 -24.94 14.95
CA ALA A 524 -10.42 -24.18 16.18
C ALA A 524 -9.32 -24.79 17.08
N SER A 525 -9.02 -26.07 16.90
CA SER A 525 -7.91 -26.81 17.54
C SER A 525 -6.55 -26.62 16.91
N ASP A 526 -6.48 -26.22 15.64
CA ASP A 526 -5.26 -26.35 14.83
C ASP A 526 -4.26 -25.20 15.05
N GLY A 527 -4.62 -24.20 15.86
CA GLY A 527 -3.72 -23.11 16.21
C GLY A 527 -3.22 -22.34 14.99
N VAL A 528 -4.15 -21.86 14.14
CA VAL A 528 -3.86 -20.79 13.17
C VAL A 528 -3.04 -19.68 13.84
N GLY A 529 -2.20 -18.95 13.09
CA GLY A 529 -1.23 -17.92 13.57
C GLY A 529 -1.85 -16.73 14.32
N ILE A 530 -2.45 -17.05 15.45
CA ILE A 530 -3.32 -16.31 16.35
C ILE A 530 -2.78 -16.70 17.71
N GLU A 531 -2.25 -15.76 18.50
CA GLU A 531 -1.71 -16.09 19.82
C GLU A 531 -2.84 -16.57 20.75
N ASN A 532 -2.99 -17.89 20.87
CA ASN A 532 -3.97 -18.52 21.75
C ASN A 532 -3.51 -18.41 23.22
N THR A 533 -3.68 -17.24 23.82
CA THR A 533 -3.50 -17.07 25.27
C THR A 533 -4.81 -17.42 25.98
N ILE A 534 -4.88 -18.63 26.52
CA ILE A 534 -5.95 -19.03 27.44
C ILE A 534 -5.66 -18.41 28.81
N VAL A 535 -6.65 -17.72 29.38
CA VAL A 535 -6.50 -16.92 30.61
C VAL A 535 -7.72 -17.14 31.49
N SER A 536 -7.59 -18.01 32.50
CA SER A 536 -8.64 -18.29 33.49
C SER A 536 -10.04 -18.48 32.88
N ASP A 537 -10.87 -17.44 32.96
CA ASP A 537 -12.26 -17.38 32.50
C ASP A 537 -12.43 -16.83 31.07
N PHE A 538 -11.35 -16.64 30.31
CA PHE A 538 -11.35 -16.02 28.98
C PHE A 538 -10.45 -16.74 27.98
N THR A 539 -10.78 -16.58 26.70
CA THR A 539 -9.88 -16.88 25.58
C THR A 539 -9.70 -15.62 24.74
N ILE A 540 -8.44 -15.20 24.58
CA ILE A 540 -8.07 -14.13 23.66
C ILE A 540 -7.61 -14.76 22.35
N ARG A 541 -8.04 -14.17 21.21
CA ARG A 541 -7.53 -14.49 19.87
C ARG A 541 -7.21 -13.19 19.14
N THR A 542 -6.00 -13.08 18.61
CA THR A 542 -5.55 -11.96 17.78
C THR A 542 -5.41 -12.38 16.33
N GLY A 543 -5.66 -11.48 15.40
CA GLY A 543 -5.25 -11.63 14.00
C GLY A 543 -5.17 -10.26 13.34
N ASN A 544 -5.01 -10.23 12.02
CA ASN A 544 -4.82 -9.01 11.24
C ASN A 544 -5.89 -7.95 11.60
N SER A 545 -5.46 -6.87 12.25
CA SER A 545 -6.28 -5.74 12.68
C SER A 545 -7.47 -6.05 13.62
N HIS A 546 -7.50 -7.22 14.29
CA HIS A 546 -8.66 -7.64 15.12
C HIS A 546 -8.27 -8.40 16.39
N LEU A 547 -9.00 -8.12 17.49
CA LEU A 547 -8.95 -8.82 18.77
C LEU A 547 -10.32 -9.40 19.12
N LEU A 548 -10.36 -10.69 19.43
CA LEU A 548 -11.56 -11.37 19.93
C LEU A 548 -11.34 -11.80 21.39
N ILE A 549 -12.31 -11.48 22.25
CA ILE A 549 -12.31 -11.85 23.68
C ILE A 549 -13.56 -12.68 23.96
N GLU A 550 -13.41 -13.99 24.06
CA GLU A 550 -14.46 -14.95 24.42
C GLU A 550 -14.47 -15.15 25.94
N SER A 551 -15.65 -15.11 26.58
CA SER A 551 -15.78 -15.32 28.03
C SER A 551 -16.41 -16.66 28.38
N HIS A 552 -15.64 -17.46 29.12
CA HIS A 552 -16.06 -18.71 29.77
C HIS A 552 -16.50 -18.48 31.23
N ALA A 553 -16.52 -17.22 31.68
CA ALA A 553 -16.83 -16.82 33.05
C ALA A 553 -18.28 -17.11 33.45
N THR A 554 -18.49 -17.57 34.69
CA THR A 554 -19.84 -17.76 35.27
C THR A 554 -20.53 -16.46 35.70
N VAL A 555 -19.85 -15.32 35.55
CA VAL A 555 -20.36 -13.96 35.79
C VAL A 555 -19.92 -13.03 34.65
N THR A 556 -20.65 -11.94 34.40
CA THR A 556 -20.26 -10.92 33.41
C THR A 556 -18.82 -10.44 33.65
N GLY A 557 -18.00 -10.55 32.61
CA GLY A 557 -16.64 -10.06 32.57
C GLY A 557 -16.54 -8.64 32.01
N TYR A 558 -15.42 -7.98 32.28
CA TYR A 558 -15.07 -6.67 31.73
C TYR A 558 -13.69 -6.72 31.10
N TYR A 559 -13.50 -5.92 30.05
CA TYR A 559 -12.19 -5.69 29.45
C TYR A 559 -11.88 -4.20 29.38
N GLU A 560 -10.59 -3.87 29.55
CA GLU A 560 -10.05 -2.54 29.28
C GLU A 560 -8.81 -2.73 28.40
N LEU A 561 -8.82 -2.12 27.21
CA LEU A 561 -7.71 -2.20 26.26
C LEU A 561 -6.88 -0.92 26.35
N TYR A 562 -5.57 -1.07 26.45
CA TYR A 562 -4.62 0.03 26.44
C TYR A 562 -3.53 -0.19 25.39
N SER A 563 -3.00 0.88 24.82
CA SER A 563 -1.71 0.84 24.13
C SER A 563 -0.57 0.52 25.11
N ILE A 564 0.60 0.14 24.62
CA ILE A 564 1.82 0.06 25.43
C ILE A 564 2.22 1.39 26.08
N SER A 565 1.81 2.53 25.51
CA SER A 565 2.00 3.86 26.10
C SER A 565 1.00 4.19 27.22
N GLY A 566 0.09 3.27 27.55
CA GLY A 566 -0.91 3.42 28.61
C GLY A 566 -2.15 4.24 28.23
N GLN A 567 -2.32 4.60 26.96
CA GLN A 567 -3.55 5.22 26.46
C GLN A 567 -4.65 4.17 26.42
N CYS A 568 -5.79 4.45 27.06
CA CYS A 568 -6.96 3.58 26.95
C CYS A 568 -7.55 3.70 25.54
N ILE A 569 -7.64 2.59 24.82
CA ILE A 569 -8.18 2.49 23.46
C ILE A 569 -9.69 2.26 23.51
N THR A 570 -10.11 1.25 24.28
CA THR A 570 -11.54 0.92 24.45
C THR A 570 -11.77 0.18 25.77
N LYS A 571 -13.02 0.16 26.24
CA LYS A 571 -13.46 -0.63 27.39
C LYS A 571 -14.82 -1.22 27.09
N GLY A 572 -15.08 -2.42 27.60
CA GLY A 572 -16.38 -3.05 27.42
C GLY A 572 -16.66 -4.13 28.44
N LYS A 573 -17.82 -4.76 28.28
CA LYS A 573 -18.23 -5.95 29.02
C LYS A 573 -18.36 -7.13 28.06
N VAL A 574 -18.09 -8.33 28.57
CA VAL A 574 -18.36 -9.59 27.91
C VAL A 574 -19.32 -10.35 28.81
N GLU A 575 -20.55 -10.56 28.35
CA GLU A 575 -21.51 -11.37 29.12
C GLU A 575 -21.06 -12.84 29.18
N THR A 576 -21.54 -13.58 30.17
CA THR A 576 -21.26 -15.03 30.32
C THR A 576 -21.57 -15.79 29.02
N GLY A 577 -20.57 -16.48 28.47
CA GLY A 577 -20.69 -17.23 27.21
C GLY A 577 -20.73 -16.36 25.94
N ALA A 578 -20.50 -15.06 26.05
CA ALA A 578 -20.45 -14.14 24.92
C ALA A 578 -19.01 -13.88 24.45
N THR A 579 -18.89 -13.19 23.31
CA THR A 579 -17.63 -12.75 22.73
C THR A 579 -17.70 -11.25 22.44
N ALA A 580 -16.67 -10.50 22.81
CA ALA A 580 -16.42 -9.17 22.27
C ALA A 580 -15.49 -9.26 21.06
N SER A 581 -15.86 -8.57 19.98
CA SER A 581 -14.99 -8.32 18.83
C SER A 581 -14.56 -6.85 18.89
N ILE A 582 -13.26 -6.61 18.76
CA ILE A 582 -12.69 -5.26 18.73
C ILE A 582 -11.80 -5.16 17.49
N ASP A 583 -12.19 -4.29 16.57
CA ASP A 583 -11.39 -3.91 15.42
C ASP A 583 -10.31 -2.93 15.92
N LEU A 584 -9.05 -3.17 15.57
CA LEU A 584 -7.89 -2.49 16.14
C LEU A 584 -6.85 -2.21 15.07
N LEU A 585 -5.97 -1.25 15.34
CA LEU A 585 -4.80 -1.08 14.49
C LEU A 585 -3.81 -2.23 14.75
N PRO A 586 -2.95 -2.52 13.76
CA PRO A 586 -1.74 -3.32 13.93
C PRO A 586 -0.81 -2.79 15.04
N GLU A 587 -0.98 -3.23 16.30
CA GLU A 587 -0.16 -2.83 17.44
C GLU A 587 -0.14 -3.85 18.61
N THR A 588 0.80 -3.65 19.55
CA THR A 588 0.80 -4.28 20.88
C THR A 588 -0.21 -3.56 21.78
N TYR A 589 -1.13 -4.32 22.35
CA TYR A 589 -2.03 -3.84 23.38
C TYR A 589 -1.83 -4.55 24.72
N LEU A 590 -2.18 -3.85 25.80
CA LEU A 590 -2.40 -4.43 27.12
C LEU A 590 -3.91 -4.64 27.30
N VAL A 591 -4.37 -5.89 27.26
CA VAL A 591 -5.73 -6.27 27.62
C VAL A 591 -5.77 -6.48 29.14
N THR A 592 -6.47 -5.61 29.84
CA THR A 592 -7.04 -5.94 31.14
C THR A 592 -8.28 -6.80 30.94
N LEU A 593 -8.41 -7.87 31.72
CA LEU A 593 -9.63 -8.65 31.90
C LEU A 593 -10.04 -8.62 33.38
N THR A 594 -11.34 -8.64 33.67
CA THR A 594 -11.85 -8.60 35.05
C THR A 594 -13.15 -9.39 35.21
N THR A 595 -13.14 -10.39 36.09
CA THR A 595 -14.29 -11.23 36.48
C THR A 595 -14.35 -11.36 37.99
N GLY A 596 -15.55 -11.28 38.59
CA GLY A 596 -15.74 -11.50 40.03
C GLY A 596 -14.93 -10.59 40.98
N GLY A 597 -14.39 -9.47 40.49
CA GLY A 597 -13.45 -8.59 41.22
C GLY A 597 -11.97 -8.98 41.14
N GLN A 598 -11.62 -10.09 40.49
CA GLN A 598 -10.25 -10.41 40.09
C GLN A 598 -9.93 -9.64 38.80
N LYS A 599 -8.72 -9.05 38.72
CA LYS A 599 -8.22 -8.34 37.52
C LYS A 599 -6.93 -9.01 37.05
N GLU A 600 -6.92 -9.41 35.78
CA GLU A 600 -5.75 -9.92 35.08
C GLU A 600 -5.33 -8.95 33.97
N ILE A 601 -4.05 -8.93 33.62
CA ILE A 601 -3.51 -8.13 32.51
C ILE A 601 -2.71 -9.07 31.60
N ARG A 602 -2.81 -8.88 30.29
CA ARG A 602 -2.01 -9.56 29.27
C ARG A 602 -1.52 -8.57 28.22
N LYS A 603 -0.27 -8.73 27.79
CA LYS A 603 0.18 -8.21 26.49
C LYS A 603 -0.45 -9.09 25.41
N VAL A 604 -0.94 -8.48 24.35
CA VAL A 604 -1.43 -9.16 23.14
C VAL A 604 -0.86 -8.44 21.93
N ILE A 605 -0.53 -9.21 20.90
CA ILE A 605 -0.06 -8.68 19.62
C ILE A 605 -1.22 -8.83 18.64
N VAL A 606 -1.90 -7.74 18.32
CA VAL A 606 -2.84 -7.69 17.20
C VAL A 606 -1.96 -7.41 16.00
N GLY A 607 -1.95 -8.34 15.03
CA GLY A 607 -0.91 -8.44 13.99
C GLY A 607 -0.49 -7.05 13.51
N TYR A 608 0.77 -6.71 13.82
CA TYR A 608 1.45 -5.47 13.46
C TYR A 608 1.52 -5.30 11.95
#